data_AF-A0A8E2EXL6-F1
#
_entry.id   AF-A0A8E2EXL6-F1
#
_cell.length_a   1.000
_cell.length_b   1.000
_cell.length_c   1.000
_cell.angle_alpha   90.00
_cell.angle_beta   90.00
_cell.angle_gamma   90.00
#
_symmetry.space_group_name_H-M   'P 1'
#
loop_
_entity.id
_entity.type
_entity.pdbx_description
1 polymer ?
#
loop_
_entity_poly.entity_id
_entity_poly.type
_entity_poly.pdbx_seq_one_letter_code
_entity_poly.pdbx_strand_id
1 'polypeptide(L)'
;MDNLFIDTTDRQALSWNDVYDGTSTALEVTKAVATPQTVTNTDDRTLTAATNIRDAAATASPTGASWERIAYYRSVAPAQATGLTFLNSKGDEAVSGTFDTTFGNSLSYSSSDGTTCANQSTPFNGNLSTSEIELIVMTDQVCSGDCDYYRPKSVAYHGWNGESKAFFIEFQMDHYNNTGNDLGAISDAPAWWFLNANIPRILQYGNDRNNKPCACWSYGCGEFDAFEVLEMGEVRAKSTIHRQGNIQGGDSNYFLRPVGKTAKVAVVFYEYNITVSILDDSFDFSDTLTASQIADIVTYDPNSNTDSLFTIGS
;
A
#
# COMPACT_ATOMS: atom_id res chain seq x y z
N MET A 1 5.79 -0.37 9.88
CA MET A 1 5.86 -1.76 9.36
C MET A 1 4.45 -2.08 8.99
N ASP A 2 4.20 -2.19 7.72
CA ASP A 2 2.85 -2.04 7.20
C ASP A 2 2.47 -3.39 6.56
N ASN A 3 1.20 -3.75 6.69
CA ASN A 3 0.57 -4.97 6.21
C ASN A 3 -0.51 -4.58 5.20
N LEU A 4 -0.96 -5.55 4.43
CA LEU A 4 -1.76 -5.35 3.24
C LEU A 4 -3.11 -6.04 3.38
N PHE A 5 -4.18 -5.33 3.10
CA PHE A 5 -5.55 -5.79 3.26
C PHE A 5 -6.29 -5.65 1.94
N ILE A 6 -6.90 -6.74 1.48
CA ILE A 6 -7.56 -6.82 0.18
C ILE A 6 -9.00 -7.27 0.40
N ASP A 7 -9.94 -6.49 -0.11
CA ASP A 7 -11.36 -6.80 -0.29
C ASP A 7 -11.78 -6.48 -1.74
N THR A 8 -11.25 -7.24 -2.72
CA THR A 8 -11.42 -6.99 -4.17
C THR A 8 -11.42 -8.29 -5.01
N THR A 9 -11.74 -8.18 -6.30
CA THR A 9 -11.60 -9.27 -7.30
C THR A 9 -10.36 -9.13 -8.20
N ASP A 10 -9.93 -10.28 -8.75
CA ASP A 10 -8.83 -10.63 -9.68
C ASP A 10 -8.18 -9.49 -10.52
N ARG A 11 -6.85 -9.37 -10.76
CA ARG A 11 -5.72 -10.33 -10.88
C ARG A 11 -4.31 -9.73 -10.63
N GLN A 12 -3.47 -10.40 -9.84
CA GLN A 12 -1.99 -10.28 -9.76
C GLN A 12 -1.31 -9.17 -8.93
N ALA A 13 -0.16 -9.60 -8.38
CA ALA A 13 0.98 -8.91 -7.78
C ALA A 13 0.75 -8.18 -6.46
N LEU A 14 1.91 -7.86 -5.84
CA LEU A 14 2.27 -7.27 -4.52
C LEU A 14 3.42 -8.12 -3.93
N SER A 15 4.52 -7.60 -3.35
CA SER A 15 5.00 -6.21 -3.16
C SER A 15 6.54 -6.16 -2.89
N TRP A 16 7.10 -4.98 -2.53
CA TRP A 16 8.53 -4.63 -2.72
C TRP A 16 9.15 -3.87 -1.53
N ASN A 17 10.43 -4.11 -1.21
CA ASN A 17 11.23 -3.35 -0.24
C ASN A 17 12.60 -2.96 -0.83
N ASP A 18 13.12 -1.78 -0.48
CA ASP A 18 14.53 -1.44 -0.66
C ASP A 18 15.43 -2.20 0.32
N VAL A 19 16.60 -2.65 -0.15
CA VAL A 19 17.73 -3.03 0.72
C VAL A 19 18.73 -1.87 0.73
N TYR A 20 18.74 -1.09 1.83
CA TYR A 20 19.78 -0.08 2.05
C TYR A 20 20.35 -0.13 3.47
N ASP A 21 21.67 -0.29 3.58
CA ASP A 21 22.42 -0.50 4.82
C ASP A 21 22.99 0.78 5.44
N GLY A 22 22.13 1.79 5.59
CA GLY A 22 22.27 2.77 6.68
C GLY A 22 23.46 3.74 6.65
N THR A 23 23.99 4.12 5.46
CA THR A 23 25.05 5.15 5.35
C THR A 23 24.75 6.26 4.33
N SER A 24 23.63 6.96 4.51
CA SER A 24 23.32 8.19 3.75
C SER A 24 23.67 9.45 4.55
N THR A 25 24.65 10.23 4.09
CA THR A 25 24.90 11.59 4.57
C THR A 25 23.93 12.57 3.90
N ALA A 26 23.24 13.38 4.70
CA ALA A 26 22.26 14.36 4.21
C ALA A 26 22.82 15.28 3.11
N LEU A 27 22.08 15.40 2.01
CA LEU A 27 22.31 16.42 1.00
C LEU A 27 21.70 17.75 1.47
N GLU A 28 22.55 18.74 1.76
CA GLU A 28 22.09 20.10 2.07
C GLU A 28 21.45 20.75 0.84
N VAL A 29 20.13 20.93 0.85
CA VAL A 29 19.44 21.77 -0.11
C VAL A 29 19.68 23.25 0.25
N THR A 30 20.75 23.83 -0.28
CA THR A 30 21.01 25.28 -0.15
C THR A 30 19.94 26.08 -0.89
N LYS A 31 18.96 26.58 -0.14
CA LYS A 31 17.86 27.41 -0.65
C LYS A 31 18.38 28.75 -1.18
N ALA A 32 18.50 28.87 -2.50
CA ALA A 32 18.91 30.11 -3.15
C ALA A 32 17.85 31.21 -2.95
N VAL A 33 18.16 32.23 -2.15
CA VAL A 33 17.29 33.39 -1.94
C VAL A 33 17.50 34.39 -3.09
N ALA A 34 16.54 34.44 -4.02
CA ALA A 34 16.52 35.46 -5.05
C ALA A 34 16.24 36.85 -4.42
N THR A 35 17.20 37.76 -4.53
CA THR A 35 17.06 39.16 -4.08
C THR A 35 16.53 39.98 -5.27
N PRO A 36 15.51 40.84 -5.11
CA PRO A 36 15.00 41.64 -6.21
C PRO A 36 16.01 42.73 -6.59
N GLN A 37 16.52 42.72 -7.82
CA GLN A 37 17.35 43.81 -8.34
C GLN A 37 16.53 44.78 -9.20
N THR A 38 16.80 46.07 -8.96
CA THR A 38 16.10 47.22 -9.52
C THR A 38 16.43 47.44 -10.99
N VAL A 39 15.42 47.69 -11.82
CA VAL A 39 15.59 48.02 -13.24
C VAL A 39 16.19 49.41 -13.40
N THR A 40 17.30 49.52 -14.15
CA THR A 40 17.73 50.77 -14.79
C THR A 40 18.23 50.49 -16.21
N ASN A 41 17.75 51.28 -17.17
CA ASN A 41 18.16 51.21 -18.59
C ASN A 41 19.45 52.00 -18.83
N THR A 42 20.33 51.52 -19.73
CA THR A 42 21.15 52.41 -20.58
C THR A 42 21.74 51.66 -21.80
N ASP A 43 21.97 52.46 -22.85
CA ASP A 43 22.18 52.17 -24.27
C ASP A 43 23.31 51.22 -24.76
N ASP A 44 23.04 50.69 -25.97
CA ASP A 44 23.90 50.58 -27.16
C ASP A 44 25.34 50.03 -27.07
N ARG A 45 25.58 48.84 -27.66
CA ARG A 45 26.23 48.71 -29.00
C ARG A 45 26.33 47.28 -29.53
N THR A 46 26.30 47.19 -30.86
CA THR A 46 26.37 45.97 -31.68
C THR A 46 27.77 45.34 -31.75
N LEU A 47 27.82 44.00 -31.92
CA LEU A 47 28.76 43.28 -32.81
C LEU A 47 28.36 41.79 -32.97
N THR A 48 28.88 41.13 -34.01
CA THR A 48 28.25 39.97 -34.69
C THR A 48 28.92 38.60 -34.51
N ALA A 49 28.07 37.56 -34.49
CA ALA A 49 28.26 36.20 -35.05
C ALA A 49 29.38 35.26 -34.53
N ALA A 50 28.98 34.09 -34.03
CA ALA A 50 29.21 32.79 -34.72
C ALA A 50 28.51 31.62 -33.98
N THR A 51 28.12 30.58 -34.73
CA THR A 51 27.50 29.34 -34.25
C THR A 51 28.49 28.38 -33.59
N ASN A 52 28.03 27.64 -32.57
CA ASN A 52 28.35 26.21 -32.40
C ASN A 52 27.33 25.52 -31.48
N ILE A 53 26.46 24.68 -32.07
CA ILE A 53 25.74 23.63 -31.34
C ILE A 53 26.56 22.35 -31.51
N ARG A 54 27.05 21.79 -30.39
CA ARG A 54 27.13 20.34 -30.09
C ARG A 54 27.80 20.08 -28.75
N ASP A 55 27.14 19.23 -27.98
CA ASP A 55 27.68 18.22 -27.06
C ASP A 55 28.77 18.65 -26.06
N ALA A 56 28.33 18.96 -24.84
CA ALA A 56 29.13 18.79 -23.63
C ALA A 56 28.31 18.05 -22.57
N ALA A 57 28.35 16.71 -22.67
CA ALA A 57 27.99 15.70 -21.67
C ALA A 57 26.79 16.00 -20.75
N ALA A 58 25.70 15.26 -20.95
CA ALA A 58 24.82 14.90 -19.85
C ALA A 58 25.67 14.31 -18.71
N THR A 59 25.68 14.95 -17.54
CA THR A 59 26.28 14.39 -16.33
C THR A 59 25.57 13.08 -16.03
N ALA A 60 26.35 12.00 -15.91
CA ALA A 60 25.81 10.65 -15.78
C ALA A 60 24.77 10.57 -14.65
N SER A 61 23.54 10.17 -14.99
CA SER A 61 22.58 9.70 -14.00
C SER A 61 23.24 8.61 -13.15
N PRO A 62 22.99 8.57 -11.83
CA PRO A 62 23.54 7.50 -11.00
C PRO A 62 23.01 6.16 -11.50
N THR A 63 23.90 5.33 -12.01
CA THR A 63 23.59 3.94 -12.35
C THR A 63 23.35 3.16 -11.06
N GLY A 64 22.14 2.62 -10.88
CA GLY A 64 21.98 1.35 -10.18
C GLY A 64 21.33 1.36 -8.79
N ALA A 65 20.54 2.36 -8.42
CA ALA A 65 19.46 2.13 -7.47
C ALA A 65 18.30 1.46 -8.22
N SER A 66 18.07 0.17 -7.96
CA SER A 66 17.03 -0.64 -8.58
C SER A 66 16.15 -1.28 -7.52
N TRP A 67 14.84 -1.20 -7.72
CA TRP A 67 13.83 -1.74 -6.81
C TRP A 67 13.58 -3.21 -7.18
N GLU A 68 13.74 -4.14 -6.24
CA GLU A 68 13.75 -5.59 -6.49
C GLU A 68 12.52 -6.33 -5.94
N ARG A 69 12.06 -7.36 -6.67
CA ARG A 69 10.88 -8.13 -6.28
C ARG A 69 11.19 -9.13 -5.18
N ILE A 70 10.74 -8.83 -3.96
CA ILE A 70 10.84 -9.77 -2.83
C ILE A 70 9.59 -10.64 -2.67
N ALA A 71 8.45 -10.21 -3.19
CA ALA A 71 7.18 -10.91 -3.08
C ALA A 71 6.35 -10.81 -4.37
N TYR A 72 5.64 -11.89 -4.70
CA TYR A 72 4.82 -11.97 -5.90
C TYR A 72 3.61 -12.89 -5.70
N TYR A 73 2.52 -12.55 -6.36
CA TYR A 73 1.27 -13.31 -6.37
C TYR A 73 0.67 -13.34 -7.78
N ARG A 74 0.15 -14.50 -8.18
CA ARG A 74 -0.79 -14.62 -9.30
C ARG A 74 -1.91 -15.60 -8.96
N SER A 75 -3.13 -15.20 -9.25
CA SER A 75 -4.36 -15.99 -9.09
C SER A 75 -4.59 -17.05 -10.19
N VAL A 76 -4.01 -16.83 -11.37
CA VAL A 76 -4.24 -17.64 -12.57
C VAL A 76 -4.01 -19.13 -12.29
N ALA A 77 -5.08 -19.92 -12.29
CA ALA A 77 -5.09 -21.30 -11.82
C ALA A 77 -3.99 -22.20 -12.43
N PRO A 78 -3.20 -22.94 -11.61
CA PRO A 78 -3.18 -22.89 -10.15
C PRO A 78 -2.55 -21.58 -9.66
N ALA A 79 -3.19 -20.95 -8.67
CA ALA A 79 -2.66 -19.75 -8.03
C ALA A 79 -1.29 -20.03 -7.40
N GLN A 80 -0.42 -19.03 -7.42
CA GLN A 80 0.95 -19.11 -6.93
C GLN A 80 1.32 -17.84 -6.18
N ALA A 81 2.09 -18.00 -5.11
CA ALA A 81 2.66 -16.91 -4.34
C ALA A 81 4.08 -17.26 -3.88
N THR A 82 4.89 -16.23 -3.61
CA THR A 82 6.26 -16.34 -3.08
C THR A 82 6.55 -15.05 -2.31
N GLY A 83 7.22 -15.12 -1.16
CA GLY A 83 7.43 -13.95 -0.29
C GLY A 83 6.18 -13.50 0.49
N LEU A 84 5.06 -14.23 0.37
CA LEU A 84 3.75 -13.87 0.91
C LEU A 84 3.11 -14.97 1.73
N THR A 85 2.31 -14.57 2.71
CA THR A 85 1.35 -15.44 3.38
C THR A 85 -0.05 -14.82 3.34
N PHE A 86 -1.08 -15.66 3.18
CA PHE A 86 -2.48 -15.27 3.19
C PHE A 86 -3.15 -15.69 4.50
N LEU A 87 -3.69 -14.71 5.21
CA LEU A 87 -4.28 -14.83 6.54
C LEU A 87 -5.69 -14.24 6.56
N ASN A 88 -6.45 -14.53 7.60
CA ASN A 88 -7.73 -13.88 7.90
C ASN A 88 -7.98 -13.83 9.41
N SER A 89 -8.94 -13.02 9.85
CA SER A 89 -9.31 -12.83 11.27
C SER A 89 -10.35 -13.85 11.75
N LYS A 90 -10.10 -15.15 11.53
CA LYS A 90 -11.06 -16.25 11.77
C LYS A 90 -10.60 -17.31 12.79
N GLY A 91 -9.49 -17.06 13.50
CA GLY A 91 -8.78 -17.98 14.41
C GLY A 91 -9.56 -19.13 15.04
N ASP A 92 -9.18 -20.36 14.71
CA ASP A 92 -9.73 -21.62 15.22
C ASP A 92 -8.61 -22.49 15.82
N GLU A 93 -8.67 -22.78 17.12
CA GLU A 93 -7.68 -23.59 17.83
C GLU A 93 -7.49 -25.02 17.25
N ALA A 94 -8.47 -25.55 16.51
CA ALA A 94 -8.40 -26.86 15.87
C ALA A 94 -7.70 -26.83 14.49
N VAL A 95 -7.49 -25.64 13.90
CA VAL A 95 -7.02 -25.49 12.52
C VAL A 95 -5.81 -24.56 12.44
N SER A 96 -5.98 -23.28 12.75
CA SER A 96 -4.91 -22.31 12.99
C SER A 96 -5.45 -21.06 13.67
N GLY A 97 -4.63 -20.42 14.49
CA GLY A 97 -5.07 -19.29 15.31
C GLY A 97 -5.78 -19.73 16.60
N THR A 98 -6.48 -18.78 17.22
CA THR A 98 -7.18 -18.97 18.49
C THR A 98 -8.39 -18.04 18.57
N PHE A 99 -9.39 -18.43 19.37
CA PHE A 99 -10.47 -17.56 19.82
C PHE A 99 -10.40 -17.41 21.34
N ASP A 100 -10.69 -16.22 21.86
CA ASP A 100 -10.99 -16.03 23.28
C ASP A 100 -12.00 -14.89 23.50
N THR A 101 -12.70 -14.92 24.64
CA THR A 101 -13.74 -13.91 24.96
C THR A 101 -13.20 -12.55 25.39
N THR A 102 -11.87 -12.36 25.37
CA THR A 102 -11.21 -11.08 25.63
C THR A 102 -10.88 -10.36 24.33
N PHE A 103 -10.44 -11.07 23.29
CA PHE A 103 -9.94 -10.50 22.03
C PHE A 103 -10.58 -11.10 20.77
N GLY A 104 -11.65 -11.89 20.88
CA GLY A 104 -12.31 -12.51 19.72
C GLY A 104 -11.39 -13.48 18.97
N ASN A 105 -11.56 -13.57 17.65
CA ASN A 105 -10.68 -14.35 16.77
C ASN A 105 -9.29 -13.72 16.68
N SER A 106 -8.24 -14.54 16.58
CA SER A 106 -6.92 -14.09 16.15
C SER A 106 -6.75 -14.22 14.63
N LEU A 107 -5.55 -13.91 14.15
CA LEU A 107 -5.13 -14.36 12.83
C LEU A 107 -5.10 -15.89 12.74
N SER A 108 -5.50 -16.36 11.57
CA SER A 108 -5.44 -17.73 11.07
C SER A 108 -4.90 -17.71 9.64
N TYR A 109 -4.39 -18.83 9.14
CA TYR A 109 -4.16 -18.95 7.70
C TYR A 109 -5.50 -18.93 6.96
N SER A 110 -5.52 -18.30 5.79
CA SER A 110 -6.71 -18.22 4.96
C SER A 110 -6.85 -19.44 4.05
N SER A 111 -8.09 -19.89 3.82
CA SER A 111 -8.41 -20.75 2.69
C SER A 111 -8.21 -20.00 1.37
N SER A 112 -8.05 -20.73 0.27
CA SER A 112 -7.76 -20.15 -1.05
C SER A 112 -8.87 -19.25 -1.61
N ASP A 113 -10.04 -19.18 -0.98
CA ASP A 113 -11.18 -18.31 -1.29
C ASP A 113 -11.41 -17.21 -0.23
N GLY A 114 -10.54 -17.09 0.78
CA GLY A 114 -10.68 -16.12 1.87
C GLY A 114 -11.66 -16.50 2.99
N THR A 115 -12.59 -17.42 2.73
CA THR A 115 -13.83 -17.58 3.53
C THR A 115 -13.63 -18.26 4.88
N THR A 116 -12.61 -19.12 5.05
CA THR A 116 -12.42 -20.01 6.21
C THR A 116 -10.96 -20.10 6.66
N CYS A 117 -10.72 -20.77 7.81
CA CYS A 117 -9.38 -21.08 8.29
C CYS A 117 -8.76 -22.25 7.50
N ALA A 118 -7.48 -22.13 7.18
CA ALA A 118 -6.62 -23.21 6.72
C ALA A 118 -5.59 -23.59 7.80
N ASN A 119 -5.01 -24.78 7.69
CA ASN A 119 -3.95 -25.25 8.61
C ASN A 119 -2.53 -24.81 8.18
N GLN A 120 -2.40 -24.22 7.00
CA GLN A 120 -1.16 -23.69 6.42
C GLN A 120 -1.51 -22.55 5.46
N SER A 121 -0.54 -21.72 5.10
CA SER A 121 -0.74 -20.68 4.09
C SER A 121 -1.08 -21.30 2.74
N THR A 122 -2.15 -20.84 2.10
CA THR A 122 -2.55 -21.27 0.75
C THR A 122 -2.64 -20.06 -0.18
N PRO A 123 -2.12 -20.13 -1.42
CA PRO A 123 -2.31 -19.06 -2.38
C PRO A 123 -3.79 -18.77 -2.59
N PHE A 124 -4.15 -17.50 -2.52
CA PHE A 124 -5.48 -17.03 -2.81
C PHE A 124 -5.85 -17.27 -4.29
N ASN A 125 -7.12 -17.54 -4.60
CA ASN A 125 -7.59 -17.84 -5.95
C ASN A 125 -8.00 -16.58 -6.74
N GLY A 126 -7.95 -15.40 -6.13
CA GLY A 126 -8.21 -14.12 -6.81
C GLY A 126 -9.67 -13.70 -6.88
N ASN A 127 -10.57 -14.27 -6.08
CA ASN A 127 -11.96 -13.82 -6.04
C ASN A 127 -12.47 -13.72 -4.59
N LEU A 128 -12.73 -12.50 -4.14
CA LEU A 128 -13.55 -12.23 -2.96
C LEU A 128 -14.94 -11.91 -3.47
N SER A 129 -15.92 -12.71 -3.05
CA SER A 129 -17.27 -12.68 -3.64
C SER A 129 -18.22 -11.68 -2.98
N THR A 130 -17.83 -11.09 -1.84
CA THR A 130 -18.58 -10.08 -1.06
C THR A 130 -17.61 -9.22 -0.25
N SER A 131 -18.05 -8.02 0.16
CA SER A 131 -17.31 -7.14 1.08
C SER A 131 -17.32 -7.57 2.56
N GLU A 132 -17.68 -8.84 2.83
CA GLU A 132 -17.59 -9.45 4.16
C GLU A 132 -16.33 -10.33 4.31
N ILE A 133 -15.58 -10.53 3.22
CA ILE A 133 -14.45 -11.45 3.17
C ILE A 133 -13.15 -10.66 3.12
N GLU A 134 -12.62 -10.35 4.28
CA GLU A 134 -11.34 -9.65 4.39
C GLU A 134 -10.15 -10.62 4.28
N LEU A 135 -9.23 -10.33 3.35
CA LEU A 135 -7.97 -11.06 3.19
C LEU A 135 -6.78 -10.23 3.68
N ILE A 136 -5.99 -10.83 4.58
CA ILE A 136 -4.84 -10.20 5.22
C ILE A 136 -3.57 -10.79 4.62
N VAL A 137 -2.75 -9.96 3.97
CA VAL A 137 -1.51 -10.37 3.34
C VAL A 137 -0.33 -9.81 4.12
N MET A 138 0.62 -10.69 4.47
CA MET A 138 1.88 -10.35 5.12
C MET A 138 3.04 -11.02 4.36
N THR A 139 4.28 -10.74 4.75
CA THR A 139 5.43 -11.50 4.23
C THR A 139 5.35 -12.98 4.66
N ASP A 140 6.07 -13.88 4.00
CA ASP A 140 6.22 -15.27 4.44
C ASP A 140 7.20 -15.46 5.63
N GLN A 141 7.74 -14.38 6.19
CA GLN A 141 8.67 -14.41 7.32
C GLN A 141 7.90 -14.50 8.65
N VAL A 142 7.99 -15.66 9.32
CA VAL A 142 7.33 -15.93 10.60
C VAL A 142 7.98 -15.12 11.73
N CYS A 143 7.17 -14.52 12.61
CA CYS A 143 7.67 -13.87 13.83
C CYS A 143 8.40 -14.87 14.75
N SER A 144 9.65 -14.57 15.11
CA SER A 144 10.56 -15.43 15.89
C SER A 144 11.04 -14.82 17.21
N GLY A 145 10.31 -13.81 17.72
CA GLY A 145 10.71 -12.97 18.87
C GLY A 145 11.30 -11.61 18.48
N ASP A 146 11.24 -11.31 17.18
CA ASP A 146 11.70 -10.11 16.46
C ASP A 146 10.54 -9.17 16.06
N CYS A 147 9.30 -9.66 16.06
CA CYS A 147 8.10 -8.84 16.08
C CYS A 147 7.82 -8.29 17.48
N ASP A 148 7.04 -7.20 17.56
CA ASP A 148 6.35 -6.80 18.79
C ASP A 148 5.35 -7.88 19.24
N TYR A 149 4.57 -7.61 20.30
CA TYR A 149 3.61 -8.56 20.84
C TYR A 149 2.58 -9.04 19.80
N TYR A 150 2.42 -10.36 19.73
CA TYR A 150 1.35 -11.05 19.02
C TYR A 150 0.67 -12.04 19.96
N ARG A 151 -0.61 -12.38 19.70
CA ARG A 151 -1.36 -13.26 20.60
C ARG A 151 -0.77 -14.68 20.65
N PRO A 152 -0.58 -15.27 21.85
CA PRO A 152 -0.26 -16.69 21.99
C PRO A 152 -1.27 -17.57 21.23
N LYS A 153 -0.80 -18.65 20.62
CA LYS A 153 -1.56 -19.53 19.70
C LYS A 153 -2.06 -18.89 18.39
N SER A 154 -1.86 -17.58 18.17
CA SER A 154 -2.05 -16.98 16.85
C SER A 154 -0.94 -17.41 15.89
N VAL A 155 -1.21 -17.33 14.58
CA VAL A 155 -0.13 -17.16 13.60
C VAL A 155 0.34 -15.70 13.62
N ALA A 156 1.62 -15.45 13.33
CA ALA A 156 2.20 -14.12 13.30
C ALA A 156 3.36 -14.06 12.31
N TYR A 157 3.33 -13.03 11.45
CA TYR A 157 4.28 -12.82 10.36
C TYR A 157 4.75 -11.36 10.33
N HIS A 158 5.88 -11.11 9.68
CA HIS A 158 6.38 -9.76 9.43
C HIS A 158 5.55 -9.03 8.37
N GLY A 159 5.33 -7.75 8.62
CA GLY A 159 4.91 -6.81 7.57
C GLY A 159 6.12 -6.26 6.82
N TRP A 160 5.85 -5.40 5.85
CA TRP A 160 6.90 -4.69 5.12
C TRP A 160 7.46 -3.55 5.97
N ASN A 161 8.73 -3.68 6.34
CA ASN A 161 9.50 -2.62 7.01
C ASN A 161 10.21 -1.73 5.99
N GLY A 162 10.77 -0.60 6.42
CA GLY A 162 11.45 0.36 5.55
C GLY A 162 10.60 1.60 5.23
N GLU A 163 11.31 2.72 5.02
CA GLU A 163 10.72 3.99 4.58
C GLU A 163 10.38 3.99 3.08
N SER A 164 11.25 3.39 2.27
CA SER A 164 11.05 3.16 0.84
C SER A 164 10.53 1.75 0.58
N LYS A 165 9.30 1.65 0.07
CA LYS A 165 8.64 0.39 -0.29
C LYS A 165 7.48 0.64 -1.23
N ALA A 166 7.27 -0.26 -2.17
CA ALA A 166 6.26 -0.10 -3.21
C ALA A 166 5.34 -1.32 -3.27
N PHE A 167 4.12 -1.10 -3.73
CA PHE A 167 3.04 -2.08 -3.73
C PHE A 167 2.29 -1.93 -5.05
N PHE A 168 2.27 -2.99 -5.87
CA PHE A 168 1.69 -2.96 -7.22
C PHE A 168 0.67 -4.08 -7.35
N ILE A 169 -0.56 -3.74 -7.71
CA ILE A 169 -1.67 -4.67 -7.88
C ILE A 169 -2.38 -4.40 -9.21
N GLU A 170 -2.88 -5.46 -9.84
CA GLU A 170 -3.94 -5.37 -10.84
C GLU A 170 -5.22 -5.98 -10.25
N PHE A 171 -6.34 -5.25 -10.29
CA PHE A 171 -7.60 -5.70 -9.72
C PHE A 171 -8.82 -5.17 -10.47
N GLN A 172 -9.94 -5.85 -10.25
CA GLN A 172 -11.29 -5.42 -10.62
C GLN A 172 -12.10 -5.23 -9.33
N MET A 173 -13.08 -4.32 -9.37
CA MET A 173 -14.00 -4.04 -8.27
C MET A 173 -15.42 -4.02 -8.84
N ASP A 174 -15.89 -5.17 -9.30
CA ASP A 174 -17.29 -5.34 -9.73
C ASP A 174 -18.26 -5.15 -8.56
N HIS A 175 -19.53 -4.92 -8.89
CA HIS A 175 -20.58 -4.77 -7.87
C HIS A 175 -20.99 -6.11 -7.28
N TYR A 176 -20.79 -6.29 -5.98
CA TYR A 176 -21.15 -7.50 -5.24
C TYR A 176 -21.81 -7.14 -3.91
N ASN A 177 -23.02 -7.65 -3.68
CA ASN A 177 -23.69 -7.49 -2.41
C ASN A 177 -23.20 -8.51 -1.39
N ASN A 178 -23.31 -8.15 -0.11
CA ASN A 178 -23.09 -9.04 1.02
C ASN A 178 -24.10 -10.20 1.04
N THR A 179 -23.73 -11.30 1.70
CA THR A 179 -24.45 -12.58 1.67
C THR A 179 -25.07 -12.93 3.02
N GLY A 180 -26.29 -12.45 3.23
CA GLY A 180 -27.17 -12.92 4.30
C GLY A 180 -27.55 -11.83 5.28
N ASN A 181 -26.81 -11.72 6.38
CA ASN A 181 -26.97 -10.65 7.36
C ASN A 181 -25.61 -10.01 7.58
N ASP A 182 -25.45 -8.80 7.05
CA ASP A 182 -24.19 -8.08 6.94
C ASP A 182 -23.57 -7.70 8.30
N LEU A 183 -24.28 -7.93 9.43
CA LEU A 183 -23.84 -7.64 10.81
C LEU A 183 -23.38 -6.19 11.06
N GLY A 184 -23.68 -5.26 10.15
CA GLY A 184 -23.23 -3.86 10.19
C GLY A 184 -22.04 -3.54 9.28
N ALA A 185 -21.51 -4.52 8.54
CA ALA A 185 -20.61 -4.28 7.42
C ALA A 185 -21.33 -3.55 6.28
N ILE A 186 -20.59 -2.77 5.51
CA ILE A 186 -21.11 -2.08 4.33
C ILE A 186 -21.15 -3.09 3.17
N SER A 187 -22.27 -3.17 2.46
CA SER A 187 -22.41 -4.00 1.27
C SER A 187 -21.89 -3.25 0.04
N ASP A 188 -21.26 -3.98 -0.88
CA ASP A 188 -20.73 -3.43 -2.14
C ASP A 188 -19.69 -2.32 -1.97
N ALA A 189 -18.83 -2.50 -0.98
CA ALA A 189 -17.84 -1.54 -0.47
C ALA A 189 -16.40 -2.10 -0.52
N PRO A 190 -15.90 -2.52 -1.71
CA PRO A 190 -14.57 -3.12 -1.82
C PRO A 190 -13.47 -2.12 -1.47
N ALA A 191 -12.42 -2.64 -0.84
CA ALA A 191 -11.32 -1.83 -0.32
C ALA A 191 -9.96 -2.47 -0.58
N TRP A 192 -8.96 -1.62 -0.85
CA TRP A 192 -7.56 -1.98 -0.83
C TRP A 192 -6.79 -1.00 0.06
N TRP A 193 -6.24 -1.52 1.16
CA TRP A 193 -5.82 -0.73 2.30
C TRP A 193 -4.68 -1.38 3.10
N PHE A 194 -4.13 -0.62 4.05
CA PHE A 194 -2.89 -0.93 4.73
C PHE A 194 -3.01 -0.65 6.23
N LEU A 195 -2.57 -1.59 7.07
CA LEU A 195 -2.47 -1.39 8.52
C LEU A 195 -1.03 -1.55 8.99
N ASN A 196 -0.65 -0.85 10.06
CA ASN A 196 0.54 -1.24 10.80
C ASN A 196 0.43 -2.70 11.28
N ALA A 197 1.47 -3.50 11.07
CA ALA A 197 1.46 -4.94 11.31
C ALA A 197 1.13 -5.35 12.76
N ASN A 198 1.32 -4.45 13.73
CA ASN A 198 0.98 -4.68 15.13
C ASN A 198 -0.53 -4.67 15.43
N ILE A 199 -1.35 -4.15 14.51
CA ILE A 199 -2.81 -4.10 14.65
C ILE A 199 -3.42 -5.53 14.52
N PRO A 200 -3.28 -6.23 13.38
CA PRO A 200 -3.86 -7.56 13.19
C PRO A 200 -3.24 -8.65 14.10
N ARG A 201 -1.98 -8.49 14.54
CA ARG A 201 -1.30 -9.43 15.45
C ARG A 201 -1.97 -9.57 16.82
N ILE A 202 -2.84 -8.64 17.21
CA ILE A 202 -3.51 -8.60 18.51
C ILE A 202 -5.03 -8.63 18.32
N LEU A 203 -5.58 -7.52 17.87
CA LEU A 203 -7.01 -7.29 17.70
C LEU A 203 -7.13 -6.13 16.72
N GLN A 204 -7.69 -6.41 15.55
CA GLN A 204 -7.89 -5.40 14.53
C GLN A 204 -9.11 -4.52 14.82
N TYR A 205 -10.25 -5.18 15.10
CA TYR A 205 -11.53 -4.51 15.35
C TYR A 205 -11.96 -4.59 16.82
N GLY A 206 -12.38 -3.46 17.36
CA GLY A 206 -13.03 -3.37 18.67
C GLY A 206 -12.09 -3.30 19.88
N ASN A 207 -12.62 -3.70 21.02
CA ASN A 207 -12.02 -3.53 22.35
C ASN A 207 -11.85 -4.88 23.05
N ASP A 208 -11.03 -4.90 24.11
CA ASP A 208 -11.01 -6.01 25.06
C ASP A 208 -12.34 -6.16 25.83
N ARG A 209 -12.51 -7.26 26.57
CA ARG A 209 -13.69 -7.49 27.43
C ARG A 209 -13.97 -6.41 28.49
N ASN A 210 -13.00 -5.52 28.77
CA ASN A 210 -13.14 -4.40 29.70
C ASN A 210 -13.44 -3.09 28.96
N ASN A 211 -13.79 -3.17 27.67
CA ASN A 211 -14.03 -2.06 26.75
C ASN A 211 -12.82 -1.13 26.58
N LYS A 212 -11.60 -1.68 26.57
CA LYS A 212 -10.36 -0.95 26.27
C LYS A 212 -9.84 -1.28 24.86
N PRO A 213 -9.46 -0.29 24.05
CA PRO A 213 -8.81 -0.59 22.77
C PRO A 213 -7.43 -1.21 23.01
N CYS A 214 -7.20 -2.35 22.36
CA CYS A 214 -5.92 -3.07 22.36
C CYS A 214 -5.23 -3.07 20.99
N ALA A 215 -5.95 -2.71 19.93
CA ALA A 215 -5.37 -2.32 18.66
C ALA A 215 -4.46 -1.10 18.86
N CYS A 216 -3.23 -1.12 18.34
CA CYS A 216 -2.41 0.09 18.34
C CYS A 216 -2.91 1.17 17.35
N TRP A 217 -3.89 0.82 16.50
CA TRP A 217 -4.67 1.74 15.66
C TRP A 217 -5.19 2.94 16.47
N SER A 218 -5.87 2.66 17.58
CA SER A 218 -6.43 3.67 18.50
C SER A 218 -5.39 4.57 19.17
N TYR A 219 -4.10 4.21 19.05
CA TYR A 219 -2.96 4.92 19.64
C TYR A 219 -1.97 5.43 18.57
N GLY A 220 -2.39 5.53 17.30
CA GLY A 220 -1.63 6.21 16.24
C GLY A 220 -0.62 5.35 15.49
N CYS A 221 -0.76 4.02 15.50
CA CYS A 221 0.02 3.11 14.65
C CYS A 221 -0.13 3.38 13.15
N GLY A 222 -1.31 3.83 12.72
CA GLY A 222 -1.62 4.16 11.34
C GLY A 222 -2.38 3.06 10.59
N GLU A 223 -3.26 3.55 9.74
CA GLU A 223 -4.02 2.90 8.70
C GLU A 223 -3.95 3.82 7.46
N PHE A 224 -3.82 3.24 6.28
CA PHE A 224 -3.80 3.95 5.02
C PHE A 224 -4.63 3.21 3.99
N ASP A 225 -5.71 3.84 3.58
CA ASP A 225 -6.65 3.32 2.61
C ASP A 225 -6.21 3.85 1.26
N ALA A 226 -5.76 2.97 0.37
CA ALA A 226 -5.26 3.37 -0.93
C ALA A 226 -6.41 3.52 -1.92
N PHE A 227 -7.37 2.60 -1.89
CA PHE A 227 -8.47 2.55 -2.82
C PHE A 227 -9.71 1.96 -2.12
N GLU A 228 -10.52 2.80 -1.50
CA GLU A 228 -11.66 2.39 -0.68
C GLU A 228 -13.00 2.92 -1.22
N VAL A 229 -14.00 2.06 -1.35
CA VAL A 229 -15.38 2.42 -1.70
C VAL A 229 -16.23 2.38 -0.43
N LEU A 230 -16.66 3.54 0.06
CA LEU A 230 -17.33 3.69 1.38
C LEU A 230 -18.87 3.66 1.36
N GLU A 231 -19.50 3.42 0.21
CA GLU A 231 -20.97 3.37 0.09
C GLU A 231 -21.42 2.37 -0.98
N MET A 232 -22.52 1.66 -0.71
CA MET A 232 -23.11 0.67 -1.62
C MET A 232 -23.42 1.29 -3.00
N GLY A 233 -22.90 0.70 -4.07
CA GLY A 233 -23.08 1.18 -5.43
C GLY A 233 -22.22 2.39 -5.83
N GLU A 234 -21.36 2.89 -4.94
CA GLU A 234 -20.45 3.98 -5.26
C GLU A 234 -19.36 3.53 -6.26
N VAL A 235 -18.98 4.47 -7.14
CA VAL A 235 -18.01 4.29 -8.24
C VAL A 235 -16.77 5.16 -8.07
N ARG A 236 -16.73 5.98 -7.02
CA ARG A 236 -15.61 6.83 -6.63
C ARG A 236 -14.91 6.21 -5.42
N ALA A 237 -13.75 5.63 -5.65
CA ALA A 237 -12.90 5.19 -4.54
C ALA A 237 -12.05 6.35 -4.01
N LYS A 238 -11.80 6.32 -2.71
CA LYS A 238 -11.03 7.32 -1.99
C LYS A 238 -9.74 6.74 -1.45
N SER A 239 -8.77 7.63 -1.24
CA SER A 239 -7.62 7.36 -0.39
C SER A 239 -7.76 8.15 0.90
N THR A 240 -7.44 7.52 2.03
CA THR A 240 -7.56 8.09 3.37
C THR A 240 -6.37 7.68 4.23
N ILE A 241 -5.97 8.52 5.18
CA ILE A 241 -5.03 8.15 6.23
C ILE A 241 -5.68 8.32 7.60
N HIS A 242 -5.55 7.29 8.43
CA HIS A 242 -6.12 7.21 9.77
C HIS A 242 -4.99 6.96 10.79
N ARG A 243 -4.34 8.04 11.24
CA ARG A 243 -3.30 7.97 12.29
C ARG A 243 -3.73 8.75 13.53
N GLN A 244 -4.36 8.05 14.46
CA GLN A 244 -5.06 8.69 15.58
C GLN A 244 -4.12 9.48 16.50
N GLY A 245 -4.55 10.70 16.86
CA GLY A 245 -3.72 11.69 17.56
C GLY A 245 -2.65 12.37 16.70
N ASN A 246 -2.61 12.09 15.40
CA ASN A 246 -1.68 12.66 14.43
C ASN A 246 -2.43 12.91 13.10
N ILE A 247 -1.81 12.62 11.94
CA ILE A 247 -2.37 12.83 10.59
C ILE A 247 -3.66 12.03 10.39
N GLN A 248 -4.75 12.73 10.11
CA GLN A 248 -6.04 12.16 9.72
C GLN A 248 -6.63 12.99 8.58
N GLY A 249 -7.11 12.34 7.52
CA GLY A 249 -7.75 13.00 6.38
C GLY A 249 -7.69 12.15 5.11
N GLY A 250 -8.47 12.51 4.11
CA GLY A 250 -8.46 11.87 2.80
C GLY A 250 -8.16 12.86 1.68
N ASP A 251 -7.84 12.34 0.50
CA ASP A 251 -7.69 13.17 -0.69
C ASP A 251 -9.07 13.69 -1.14
N SER A 252 -9.10 14.94 -1.60
CA SER A 252 -10.28 15.51 -2.25
C SER A 252 -10.52 14.86 -3.62
N ASN A 253 -9.46 14.36 -4.25
CA ASN A 253 -9.48 13.56 -5.47
C ASN A 253 -10.15 12.19 -5.29
N TYR A 254 -10.46 11.48 -6.36
CA TYR A 254 -11.00 10.12 -6.31
C TYR A 254 -10.58 9.31 -7.53
N PHE A 255 -10.43 8.01 -7.33
CA PHE A 255 -10.25 7.08 -8.44
C PHE A 255 -11.60 6.54 -8.91
N LEU A 256 -11.73 6.27 -10.20
CA LEU A 256 -12.89 5.54 -10.72
C LEU A 256 -12.73 4.06 -10.42
N ARG A 257 -13.68 3.49 -9.68
CA ARG A 257 -13.81 2.06 -9.38
C ARG A 257 -13.73 1.24 -10.68
N PRO A 258 -12.80 0.27 -10.80
CA PRO A 258 -12.67 -0.53 -12.01
C PRO A 258 -13.79 -1.59 -12.08
N VAL A 259 -14.96 -1.18 -12.58
CA VAL A 259 -16.10 -2.06 -12.84
C VAL A 259 -16.04 -2.59 -14.28
N GLY A 260 -16.18 -3.90 -14.46
CA GLY A 260 -16.19 -4.57 -15.77
C GLY A 260 -14.85 -4.63 -16.50
N LYS A 261 -13.76 -4.18 -15.86
CA LYS A 261 -12.38 -4.22 -16.35
C LYS A 261 -11.41 -4.22 -15.17
N THR A 262 -10.15 -4.58 -15.38
CA THR A 262 -9.10 -4.36 -14.40
C THR A 262 -8.60 -2.90 -14.42
N ALA A 263 -7.91 -2.50 -13.36
CA ALA A 263 -6.97 -1.39 -13.34
C ALA A 263 -5.67 -1.82 -12.65
N LYS A 264 -4.54 -1.23 -13.08
CA LYS A 264 -3.25 -1.37 -12.40
C LYS A 264 -3.05 -0.19 -11.46
N VAL A 265 -2.66 -0.46 -10.22
CA VAL A 265 -2.46 0.57 -9.19
C VAL A 265 -1.13 0.34 -8.48
N ALA A 266 -0.35 1.41 -8.33
CA ALA A 266 0.81 1.47 -7.45
C ALA A 266 0.44 2.22 -6.16
N VAL A 267 0.99 1.77 -5.04
CA VAL A 267 1.11 2.52 -3.78
C VAL A 267 2.58 2.53 -3.41
N VAL A 268 3.19 3.71 -3.40
CA VAL A 268 4.62 3.89 -3.17
C VAL A 268 4.84 4.73 -1.94
N PHE A 269 5.46 4.13 -0.93
CA PHE A 269 6.04 4.83 0.20
C PHE A 269 7.45 5.23 -0.20
N TYR A 270 7.74 6.53 -0.27
CA TYR A 270 9.04 7.06 -0.69
C TYR A 270 9.23 8.48 -0.16
N GLU A 271 10.44 8.81 0.33
CA GLU A 271 10.81 10.14 0.85
C GLU A 271 9.73 10.79 1.77
N TYR A 272 9.26 10.04 2.78
CA TYR A 272 8.20 10.45 3.72
C TYR A 272 6.85 10.82 3.08
N ASN A 273 6.57 10.33 1.88
CA ASN A 273 5.27 10.43 1.24
C ASN A 273 4.72 9.03 0.92
N ILE A 274 3.39 8.95 0.79
CA ILE A 274 2.68 7.84 0.17
C ILE A 274 2.00 8.39 -1.08
N THR A 275 2.36 7.86 -2.25
CA THR A 275 1.67 8.16 -3.52
C THR A 275 0.85 6.95 -3.94
N VAL A 276 -0.42 7.15 -4.28
CA VAL A 276 -1.25 6.14 -4.96
C VAL A 276 -1.39 6.59 -6.41
N SER A 277 -1.10 5.70 -7.37
CA SER A 277 -1.10 6.03 -8.80
C SER A 277 -1.76 4.93 -9.62
N ILE A 278 -2.74 5.28 -10.46
CA ILE A 278 -3.28 4.42 -11.51
C ILE A 278 -2.26 4.36 -12.65
N LEU A 279 -1.88 3.15 -13.04
CA LEU A 279 -0.87 2.90 -14.07
C LEU A 279 -1.53 2.60 -15.41
N ASP A 280 -0.78 2.81 -16.50
CA ASP A 280 -1.19 2.40 -17.84
C ASP A 280 -1.31 0.86 -17.94
N ASP A 281 -2.29 0.38 -18.70
CA ASP A 281 -2.54 -1.05 -18.91
C ASP A 281 -1.31 -1.81 -19.45
N SER A 282 -0.40 -1.12 -20.15
CA SER A 282 0.87 -1.67 -20.67
C SER A 282 2.02 -1.71 -19.67
N PHE A 283 1.86 -1.13 -18.46
CA PHE A 283 2.90 -1.17 -17.42
C PHE A 283 3.20 -2.62 -17.00
N ASP A 284 4.48 -3.00 -16.99
CA ASP A 284 4.92 -4.35 -16.63
C ASP A 284 5.37 -4.41 -15.15
N PHE A 285 4.81 -5.37 -14.40
CA PHE A 285 5.25 -5.71 -13.04
C PHE A 285 6.51 -6.61 -13.09
N SER A 286 7.50 -6.17 -13.86
CA SER A 286 8.82 -6.80 -14.06
C SER A 286 9.59 -6.94 -12.74
N ASP A 287 10.40 -7.99 -12.57
CA ASP A 287 11.17 -8.32 -11.34
C ASP A 287 12.10 -7.21 -10.82
N THR A 288 12.34 -6.16 -11.60
CA THR A 288 13.19 -5.04 -11.23
C THR A 288 12.67 -3.75 -11.87
N LEU A 289 12.47 -2.70 -11.06
CA LEU A 289 12.15 -1.36 -11.55
C LEU A 289 13.34 -0.42 -11.38
N THR A 290 13.54 0.45 -12.36
CA THR A 290 14.55 1.51 -12.29
C THR A 290 14.09 2.65 -11.37
N ALA A 291 15.03 3.37 -10.76
CA ALA A 291 14.71 4.59 -10.01
C ALA A 291 13.93 5.63 -10.85
N SER A 292 14.13 5.69 -12.18
CA SER A 292 13.33 6.56 -13.05
C SER A 292 11.88 6.10 -13.17
N GLN A 293 11.60 4.80 -13.30
CA GLN A 293 10.22 4.30 -13.31
C GLN A 293 9.49 4.63 -12.00
N ILE A 294 10.17 4.52 -10.86
CA ILE A 294 9.59 4.91 -9.57
C ILE A 294 9.39 6.44 -9.48
N ALA A 295 10.36 7.24 -9.94
CA ALA A 295 10.23 8.70 -10.01
C ALA A 295 9.04 9.15 -10.88
N ASP A 296 8.82 8.47 -12.01
CA ASP A 296 7.66 8.69 -12.88
C ASP A 296 6.35 8.32 -12.16
N ILE A 297 6.30 7.21 -11.42
CA ILE A 297 5.10 6.76 -10.66
C ILE A 297 4.75 7.71 -9.51
N VAL A 298 5.75 8.25 -8.78
CA VAL A 298 5.51 9.16 -7.65
C VAL A 298 5.33 10.62 -8.05
N THR A 299 5.39 10.92 -9.35
CA THR A 299 5.08 12.26 -9.87
C THR A 299 3.59 12.56 -9.65
N TYR A 300 3.31 13.62 -8.91
CA TYR A 300 1.95 14.05 -8.55
C TYR A 300 1.55 15.33 -9.29
N ASP A 301 0.33 15.35 -9.83
CA ASP A 301 -0.31 16.57 -10.34
C ASP A 301 -1.63 16.80 -9.58
N PRO A 302 -1.79 17.90 -8.82
CA PRO A 302 -3.03 18.19 -8.08
C PRO A 302 -4.28 18.42 -8.97
N ASN A 303 -4.13 18.41 -10.29
CA ASN A 303 -5.23 18.47 -11.26
C ASN A 303 -5.53 17.10 -11.92
N SER A 304 -4.73 16.08 -11.62
CA SER A 304 -4.91 14.71 -12.09
C SER A 304 -6.08 14.03 -11.38
N ASN A 305 -6.60 12.95 -11.98
CA ASN A 305 -7.52 12.00 -11.36
C ASN A 305 -6.97 10.56 -11.35
N THR A 306 -5.67 10.41 -11.63
CA THR A 306 -4.95 9.13 -11.60
C THR A 306 -3.96 9.04 -10.46
N ASP A 307 -3.80 10.07 -9.63
CA ASP A 307 -2.87 10.06 -8.49
C ASP A 307 -3.43 10.77 -7.24
N SER A 308 -2.90 10.36 -6.07
CA SER A 308 -3.16 10.95 -4.75
C SER A 308 -1.89 10.92 -3.92
N LEU A 309 -1.63 11.97 -3.13
CA LEU A 309 -0.38 12.18 -2.42
C LEU A 309 -0.60 12.50 -0.94
N PHE A 310 0.06 11.74 -0.05
CA PHE A 310 -0.01 11.91 1.40
C PHE A 310 1.39 12.09 1.99
N THR A 311 1.70 13.29 2.49
CA THR A 311 2.93 13.50 3.28
C THR A 311 2.76 12.93 4.69
N ILE A 312 3.64 12.02 5.09
CA ILE A 312 3.58 11.29 6.37
C ILE A 312 4.72 11.63 7.34
N GLY A 313 5.71 12.43 6.92
CA GLY A 313 6.80 12.91 7.76
C GLY A 313 6.87 14.45 7.82
N SER A 314 6.96 14.96 9.05
CA SER A 314 7.33 16.35 9.39
C SER A 314 7.95 16.39 10.78
#